data_AF-A0A2A2J594-F1
#
_entry.id   AF-A0A2A2J594-F1
#
_cell.length_a   1.000
_cell.length_b   1.000
_cell.length_c   1.000
_cell.angle_alpha   90.00
_cell.angle_beta   90.00
_cell.angle_gamma   90.00
#
_symmetry.space_group_name_H-M   'P 1'
#
loop_
_entity.id
_entity.type
_entity.pdbx_description
1 polymer ?
#
loop_
_entity_poly.entity_id
_entity_poly.type
_entity_poly.pdbx_seq_one_letter_code
_entity_poly.pdbx_strand_id
1 'polypeptide(L)'
;MLEYRWKPLAMALVLKEFKSIWYMDSSIRWLKPEMYKYYDMLRCKHPYVISIVSKNVSLLQTLLLIYQFTHQAINFRKYRNAVSNCTKSEYLLMNGNYHGIYSTTNFGTYDFLPTDKERLKEVTELQAGFALIARTKDAMDTLKWYVLCALEKECMAPKNSSIKCKFGKDMYHAEPTCHRFDQSIINLILTNKYNFTTSYYFSQYTSAFAVRRSATEKIDLTNLTNCER
;
A
#
# COMPACT_ATOMS: atom_id res chain seq x y z
N MET A 1 -12.96 13.45 -16.91
CA MET A 1 -12.99 12.02 -16.49
C MET A 1 -12.27 11.94 -15.14
N LEU A 2 -12.98 12.01 -14.02
CA LEU A 2 -12.40 12.15 -12.65
C LEU A 2 -12.86 11.03 -11.71
N GLU A 3 -13.26 9.88 -12.23
CA GLU A 3 -13.83 8.84 -11.38
C GLU A 3 -12.78 7.86 -10.79
N TYR A 4 -11.53 7.87 -11.31
CA TYR A 4 -10.38 7.08 -10.80
C TYR A 4 -10.64 5.56 -10.59
N ARG A 5 -11.53 4.96 -11.39
CA ARG A 5 -12.11 3.62 -11.15
C ARG A 5 -11.29 2.44 -11.72
N TRP A 6 -10.32 2.70 -12.58
CA TRP A 6 -9.74 1.65 -13.44
C TRP A 6 -8.66 0.80 -12.75
N LYS A 7 -7.98 1.32 -11.72
CA LYS A 7 -6.91 0.61 -11.00
C LYS A 7 -7.31 -0.80 -10.55
N PRO A 8 -8.41 -1.00 -9.78
CA PRO A 8 -8.81 -2.33 -9.34
C PRO A 8 -9.18 -3.27 -10.49
N LEU A 9 -9.74 -2.74 -11.59
CA LEU A 9 -10.06 -3.53 -12.78
C LEU A 9 -8.78 -4.06 -13.43
N ALA A 10 -7.78 -3.20 -13.62
CA ALA A 10 -6.49 -3.58 -14.19
C ALA A 10 -5.79 -4.63 -13.31
N MET A 11 -5.73 -4.40 -11.99
CA MET A 11 -5.17 -5.38 -11.04
C MET A 11 -5.87 -6.74 -11.14
N ALA A 12 -7.21 -6.75 -11.20
CA ALA A 12 -7.99 -7.98 -11.24
C ALA A 12 -7.79 -8.77 -12.54
N LEU A 13 -7.66 -8.06 -13.67
CA LEU A 13 -7.38 -8.68 -14.96
C LEU A 13 -5.98 -9.31 -15.00
N VAL A 14 -4.95 -8.56 -14.58
CA VAL A 14 -3.57 -9.05 -14.61
C VAL A 14 -3.39 -10.24 -13.66
N LEU A 15 -4.04 -10.23 -12.50
CA LEU A 15 -3.99 -11.36 -11.56
C LEU A 15 -4.69 -12.62 -12.08
N LYS A 16 -5.46 -12.59 -13.18
CA LYS A 16 -5.91 -13.84 -13.83
C LYS A 16 -4.72 -14.63 -14.40
N GLU A 17 -3.68 -13.94 -14.82
CA GLU A 17 -2.52 -14.53 -15.49
C GLU A 17 -1.34 -14.71 -14.53
N PHE A 18 -1.11 -13.75 -13.63
CA PHE A 18 0.07 -13.72 -12.75
C PHE A 18 -0.24 -14.10 -11.30
N LYS A 19 0.72 -14.74 -10.62
CA LYS A 19 0.62 -15.11 -9.21
C LYS A 19 0.82 -13.93 -8.25
N SER A 20 1.42 -12.85 -8.71
CA SER A 20 1.58 -11.61 -7.95
C SER A 20 1.89 -10.46 -8.90
N ILE A 21 1.52 -9.25 -8.51
CA ILE A 21 1.78 -8.03 -9.28
C ILE A 21 2.30 -6.92 -8.37
N TRP A 22 3.15 -6.07 -8.94
CA TRP A 22 3.38 -4.74 -8.42
C TRP A 22 2.48 -3.76 -9.17
N TYR A 23 1.66 -3.01 -8.44
CA TYR A 23 1.02 -1.82 -9.00
C TYR A 23 1.82 -0.59 -8.57
N MET A 24 2.17 0.25 -9.54
CA MET A 24 2.99 1.44 -9.32
C MET A 24 2.45 2.60 -10.15
N ASP A 25 2.12 3.71 -9.50
CA ASP A 25 1.92 4.98 -10.17
C ASP A 25 3.22 5.40 -10.88
N SER A 26 3.09 6.13 -11.98
CA SER A 26 4.22 6.65 -12.76
C SER A 26 5.15 7.59 -11.97
N SER A 27 4.76 8.00 -10.77
CA SER A 27 5.55 8.82 -9.84
C SER A 27 6.47 8.00 -8.92
N ILE A 28 6.33 6.68 -8.86
CA ILE A 28 7.17 5.83 -8.00
C ILE A 28 8.56 5.65 -8.62
N ARG A 29 9.60 5.74 -7.80
CA ARG A 29 10.99 5.48 -8.18
C ARG A 29 11.62 4.52 -7.18
N TRP A 30 12.17 3.42 -7.67
CA TRP A 30 13.03 2.57 -6.86
C TRP A 30 14.37 3.27 -6.63
N LEU A 31 14.80 3.31 -5.37
CA LEU A 31 16.10 3.85 -4.96
C LEU A 31 17.11 2.73 -4.70
N LYS A 32 16.62 1.53 -4.38
CA LYS A 32 17.43 0.35 -4.03
C LYS A 32 16.82 -0.91 -4.63
N PRO A 33 17.62 -1.89 -5.09
CA PRO A 33 17.14 -3.16 -5.63
C PRO A 33 16.72 -4.14 -4.52
N GLU A 34 15.80 -3.73 -3.65
CA GLU A 34 15.41 -4.45 -2.43
C GLU A 34 14.00 -5.01 -2.47
N MET A 35 13.46 -5.22 -3.68
CA MET A 35 12.12 -5.78 -3.89
C MET A 35 11.92 -7.13 -3.18
N TYR A 36 12.96 -7.96 -3.09
CA TYR A 36 12.93 -9.25 -2.40
C TYR A 36 12.44 -9.15 -0.95
N LYS A 37 12.76 -8.07 -0.24
CA LYS A 37 12.33 -7.86 1.14
C LYS A 37 10.81 -7.79 1.27
N TYR A 38 10.11 -7.24 0.28
CA TYR A 38 8.64 -7.20 0.30
C TYR A 38 8.03 -8.56 -0.06
N TYR A 39 8.67 -9.32 -0.95
CA TYR A 39 8.23 -10.70 -1.21
C TYR A 39 8.40 -11.59 0.02
N ASP A 40 9.50 -11.42 0.78
CA ASP A 40 9.75 -12.18 2.01
C ASP A 40 8.67 -11.93 3.07
N MET A 41 8.12 -10.71 3.13
CA MET A 41 6.98 -10.38 4.01
C MET A 41 5.71 -11.18 3.68
N LEU A 42 5.54 -11.66 2.45
CA LEU A 42 4.37 -12.43 2.02
C LEU A 42 4.64 -13.95 1.99
N ARG A 43 5.87 -14.35 1.62
CA ARG A 43 6.25 -15.76 1.42
C ARG A 43 6.24 -16.58 2.69
N CYS A 44 6.42 -15.96 3.86
CA CYS A 44 6.36 -16.69 5.14
C CYS A 44 5.04 -17.47 5.33
N LYS A 45 3.95 -17.07 4.64
CA LYS A 45 2.62 -17.73 4.70
C LYS A 45 2.51 -18.96 3.81
N HIS A 46 3.44 -19.12 2.88
CA HIS A 46 3.48 -20.22 1.93
C HIS A 46 4.77 -21.01 2.16
N PRO A 47 4.74 -22.01 3.07
CA PRO A 47 5.89 -22.84 3.37
C PRO A 47 6.17 -23.80 2.22
N TYR A 48 6.62 -23.29 1.08
CA TYR A 48 7.64 -24.01 0.33
C TYR A 48 8.91 -23.87 1.16
N VAL A 49 9.41 -25.01 1.65
CA VAL A 49 10.57 -25.15 2.52
C VAL A 49 11.74 -24.31 1.98
N ILE A 50 11.90 -23.10 2.49
CA ILE A 50 13.14 -22.35 2.36
C ILE A 50 13.87 -22.62 3.66
N SER A 51 14.86 -23.50 3.60
CA SER A 51 15.88 -23.61 4.63
C SER A 51 16.53 -22.24 4.80
N ILE A 52 16.14 -21.51 5.84
CA ILE A 52 16.83 -20.30 6.24
C ILE A 52 18.23 -20.73 6.66
N VAL A 53 19.23 -20.45 5.82
CA VAL A 53 20.63 -20.57 6.20
C VAL A 53 20.85 -19.54 7.32
N SER A 54 20.85 -20.02 8.56
CA SER A 54 21.36 -19.29 9.70
C SER A 54 22.83 -18.98 9.45
N LYS A 55 23.16 -17.75 9.05
CA LYS A 55 24.55 -17.28 9.09
C LYS A 55 24.83 -16.86 10.53
N ASN A 56 25.65 -17.66 11.22
CA ASN A 56 26.23 -17.29 12.52
C ASN A 56 27.07 -16.02 12.34
N VAL A 57 26.59 -14.90 12.87
CA VAL A 57 27.35 -13.64 12.93
C VAL A 57 28.11 -13.65 14.27
N SER A 58 29.44 -13.56 14.21
CA SER A 58 30.29 -13.61 15.40
C SER A 58 30.23 -12.32 16.21
N LEU A 59 30.39 -12.47 17.53
CA LEU A 59 30.27 -11.43 18.57
C LEU A 59 31.24 -10.23 18.43
N LEU A 60 32.18 -10.28 17.48
CA LEU A 60 33.21 -9.26 17.27
C LEU A 60 32.87 -8.22 16.19
N GLN A 61 31.85 -8.46 15.35
CA GLN A 61 31.37 -7.45 14.40
C GLN A 61 30.42 -6.41 15.03
N THR A 62 30.00 -6.62 16.27
CA THR A 62 29.01 -5.80 16.96
C THR A 62 29.51 -4.45 17.47
N LEU A 63 30.84 -4.21 17.53
CA LEU A 63 31.40 -2.98 18.10
C LEU A 63 31.71 -1.86 17.08
N LEU A 64 31.79 -2.16 15.78
CA LEU A 64 32.06 -1.15 14.73
C LEU A 64 30.80 -0.54 14.10
N LEU A 65 29.60 -1.04 14.41
CA LEU A 65 28.34 -0.61 13.80
C LEU A 65 27.57 0.44 14.61
N ILE A 66 28.00 0.76 15.83
CA ILE A 66 27.22 1.54 16.80
C ILE A 66 27.24 3.05 16.51
N TYR A 67 28.17 3.54 15.67
CA TYR A 67 28.36 4.98 15.43
C TYR A 67 27.62 5.56 14.19
N GLN A 68 26.98 4.75 13.31
CA GLN A 68 26.46 5.28 12.03
C GLN A 68 24.98 5.01 11.64
N PHE A 69 24.13 4.33 12.43
CA PHE A 69 22.85 3.84 11.88
C PHE A 69 21.60 4.00 12.76
N THR A 70 21.12 5.22 12.98
CA THR A 70 19.85 5.42 13.71
C THR A 70 18.59 5.34 12.83
N HIS A 71 18.67 5.44 11.49
CA HIS A 71 17.51 5.26 10.60
C HIS A 71 17.46 3.92 9.83
N GLN A 72 18.60 3.28 9.55
CA GLN A 72 18.61 1.97 8.86
C GLN A 72 18.23 0.81 9.80
N ALA A 73 18.60 0.91 11.08
CA ALA A 73 18.27 -0.12 12.08
C ALA A 73 16.75 -0.28 12.31
N ILE A 74 16.00 0.83 12.31
CA ILE A 74 14.55 0.83 12.52
C ILE A 74 13.82 0.13 11.35
N ASN A 75 14.18 0.45 10.11
CA ASN A 75 13.59 -0.17 8.92
C ASN A 75 13.91 -1.67 8.85
N PHE A 76 15.14 -2.05 9.20
CA PHE A 76 15.53 -3.46 9.26
C PHE A 76 14.80 -4.24 10.36
N ARG A 77 14.57 -3.62 11.53
CA ARG A 77 13.78 -4.22 12.61
C ARG A 77 12.33 -4.43 12.19
N LYS A 78 11.70 -3.43 11.56
CA LYS A 78 10.33 -3.53 11.03
C LYS A 78 10.21 -4.66 10.01
N TYR A 79 11.17 -4.76 9.09
CA TYR A 79 11.27 -5.86 8.13
C TYR A 79 11.36 -7.23 8.84
N ARG A 80 12.29 -7.40 9.78
CA ARG A 80 12.44 -8.67 10.51
C ARG A 80 11.16 -9.08 11.24
N ASN A 81 10.51 -8.16 11.94
CA ASN A 81 9.27 -8.43 12.66
C ASN A 81 8.12 -8.85 11.72
N ALA A 82 8.04 -8.22 10.53
CA ALA A 82 7.03 -8.57 9.53
C ALA A 82 7.20 -10.01 9.04
N VAL A 83 8.44 -10.41 8.73
CA VAL A 83 8.77 -11.76 8.26
C VAL A 83 8.59 -12.79 9.38
N SER A 84 9.03 -12.50 10.60
CA SER A 84 8.95 -13.45 11.73
C SER A 84 7.52 -13.74 12.16
N ASN A 85 6.69 -12.70 12.23
CA ASN A 85 5.32 -12.84 12.73
C ASN A 85 4.36 -13.30 11.63
N CYS A 86 4.79 -13.16 10.37
CA CYS A 86 4.05 -13.58 9.20
C CYS A 86 2.63 -13.03 9.09
N THR A 87 2.47 -11.77 9.50
CA THR A 87 1.17 -11.14 9.65
C THR A 87 0.76 -10.31 8.43
N LYS A 88 1.66 -10.04 7.49
CA LYS A 88 1.39 -9.06 6.42
C LYS A 88 0.32 -9.54 5.44
N SER A 89 -0.60 -8.65 5.10
CA SER A 89 -1.60 -8.79 4.06
C SER A 89 -0.94 -9.05 2.71
N GLU A 90 -1.49 -9.99 1.95
CA GLU A 90 -1.13 -10.26 0.56
C GLU A 90 -1.58 -9.15 -0.39
N TYR A 91 -2.39 -8.21 0.08
CA TYR A 91 -2.55 -6.88 -0.51
C TYR A 91 -1.78 -5.87 0.35
N LEU A 92 -0.54 -5.58 -0.02
CA LEU A 92 0.40 -4.80 0.79
C LEU A 92 0.61 -3.41 0.21
N LEU A 93 0.28 -2.37 0.99
CA LEU A 93 0.52 -0.97 0.64
C LEU A 93 1.90 -0.52 1.12
N MET A 94 2.56 0.30 0.30
CA MET A 94 3.98 0.61 0.49
C MET A 94 4.25 1.91 1.22
N ASN A 95 3.37 2.91 1.07
CA ASN A 95 3.64 4.27 1.51
C ASN A 95 2.49 4.81 2.38
N GLY A 96 2.82 5.53 3.44
CA GLY A 96 1.85 6.23 4.28
C GLY A 96 1.58 7.66 3.80
N ASN A 97 0.51 8.26 4.30
CA ASN A 97 0.29 9.71 4.30
C ASN A 97 0.35 10.27 5.72
N TYR A 98 0.08 11.57 5.84
CA TYR A 98 0.08 12.30 7.12
C TYR A 98 -1.33 12.64 7.63
N HIS A 99 -2.38 12.15 6.96
CA HIS A 99 -3.79 12.36 7.30
C HIS A 99 -4.52 11.03 7.50
N GLY A 100 -5.64 11.07 8.20
CA GLY A 100 -6.48 9.92 8.49
C GLY A 100 -7.35 9.49 7.31
N ILE A 101 -7.91 8.28 7.40
CA ILE A 101 -8.89 7.75 6.41
C ILE A 101 -10.22 8.50 6.52
N TYR A 102 -10.64 8.82 7.76
CA TYR A 102 -11.91 9.50 8.02
C TYR A 102 -12.02 10.85 7.29
N SER A 103 -11.01 11.70 7.45
CA SER A 103 -10.98 13.08 6.93
C SER A 103 -10.87 13.17 5.40
N THR A 104 -10.61 12.05 4.72
CA THR A 104 -10.42 11.98 3.26
C THR A 104 -11.42 11.08 2.56
N THR A 105 -12.43 10.58 3.26
CA THR A 105 -13.47 9.70 2.71
C THR A 105 -14.82 10.39 2.77
N ASN A 106 -15.43 10.63 1.62
CA ASN A 106 -16.76 11.25 1.53
C ASN A 106 -17.81 10.35 2.23
N PHE A 107 -18.74 10.96 2.95
CA PHE A 107 -19.74 10.22 3.72
C PHE A 107 -20.59 9.25 2.89
N GLY A 108 -20.90 9.57 1.63
CA GLY A 108 -21.66 8.70 0.75
C GLY A 108 -20.96 7.36 0.46
N THR A 109 -19.64 7.27 0.62
CA THR A 109 -18.91 6.00 0.49
C THR A 109 -19.32 5.01 1.59
N TYR A 110 -19.65 5.48 2.80
CA TYR A 110 -20.00 4.61 3.92
C TYR A 110 -21.35 3.91 3.75
N ASP A 111 -22.21 4.39 2.85
CA ASP A 111 -23.46 3.73 2.49
C ASP A 111 -23.21 2.42 1.71
N PHE A 112 -22.06 2.33 1.02
CA PHE A 112 -21.65 1.14 0.26
C PHE A 112 -20.64 0.28 1.02
N LEU A 113 -19.77 0.91 1.81
CA LEU A 113 -18.74 0.27 2.61
C LEU A 113 -18.87 0.68 4.08
N PRO A 114 -19.78 0.05 4.83
CA PRO A 114 -20.00 0.36 6.25
C PRO A 114 -18.75 0.14 7.09
N THR A 115 -18.57 0.98 8.12
CA THR A 115 -17.39 0.99 8.99
C THR A 115 -17.73 1.61 10.35
N ASP A 116 -16.87 1.37 11.33
CA ASP A 116 -16.83 2.16 12.57
C ASP A 116 -16.11 3.49 12.31
N LYS A 117 -16.89 4.56 12.19
CA LYS A 117 -16.37 5.90 11.87
C LYS A 117 -15.54 6.51 13.00
N GLU A 118 -15.81 6.18 14.26
CA GLU A 118 -15.01 6.70 15.38
C GLU A 118 -13.63 6.06 15.39
N ARG A 119 -13.56 4.74 15.15
CA ARG A 119 -12.26 4.07 15.03
C ARG A 119 -11.47 4.52 13.81
N LEU A 120 -12.13 4.89 12.71
CA LEU A 120 -11.44 5.45 11.53
C LEU A 120 -10.71 6.76 11.80
N LYS A 121 -11.14 7.54 12.78
CA LYS A 121 -10.48 8.80 13.14
C LYS A 121 -9.08 8.57 13.71
N GLU A 122 -8.74 7.35 14.12
CA GLU A 122 -7.40 7.00 14.63
C GLU A 122 -6.50 6.32 13.59
N VAL A 123 -6.99 6.13 12.35
CA VAL A 123 -6.27 5.33 11.33
C VAL A 123 -5.71 6.22 10.23
N THR A 124 -4.40 6.15 10.02
CA THR A 124 -3.70 6.83 8.93
C THR A 124 -4.07 6.25 7.57
N GLU A 125 -4.34 7.11 6.59
CA GLU A 125 -4.54 6.70 5.21
C GLU A 125 -3.19 6.38 4.53
N LEU A 126 -3.11 5.21 3.91
CA LEU A 126 -1.95 4.81 3.09
C LEU A 126 -2.15 5.19 1.62
N GLN A 127 -1.07 5.40 0.88
CA GLN A 127 -1.17 5.66 -0.55
C GLN A 127 -1.49 4.39 -1.33
N ALA A 128 -2.50 4.46 -2.19
CA ALA A 128 -2.89 3.36 -3.07
C ALA A 128 -2.06 3.28 -4.36
N GLY A 129 -1.19 4.27 -4.60
CA GLY A 129 -0.36 4.35 -5.80
C GLY A 129 0.80 3.36 -5.83
N PHE A 130 1.05 2.64 -4.74
CA PHE A 130 2.14 1.67 -4.70
C PHE A 130 1.81 0.47 -3.83
N ALA A 131 1.60 -0.68 -4.47
CA ALA A 131 1.14 -1.89 -3.82
C ALA A 131 1.79 -3.15 -4.41
N LEU A 132 2.02 -4.15 -3.55
CA LEU A 132 2.31 -5.52 -3.94
C LEU A 132 1.07 -6.36 -3.65
N ILE A 133 0.56 -7.05 -4.66
CA ILE A 133 -0.60 -7.92 -4.52
C ILE A 133 -0.23 -9.34 -4.93
N ALA A 134 -0.38 -10.31 -4.02
CA ALA A 134 -0.24 -11.74 -4.33
C ALA A 134 -1.62 -12.36 -4.58
N ARG A 135 -1.71 -13.28 -5.54
CA ARG A 135 -2.95 -13.98 -5.90
C ARG A 135 -3.28 -15.07 -4.90
N THR A 136 -3.75 -14.66 -3.73
CA THR A 136 -4.31 -15.53 -2.71
C THR A 136 -5.81 -15.29 -2.58
N LYS A 137 -6.54 -16.24 -2.00
CA LYS A 137 -7.97 -16.05 -1.71
C LYS A 137 -8.21 -14.74 -0.93
N ASP A 138 -7.35 -14.47 0.05
CA ASP A 138 -7.44 -13.28 0.90
C ASP A 138 -7.29 -11.96 0.12
N ALA A 139 -6.26 -11.86 -0.72
CA ALA A 139 -6.05 -10.66 -1.55
C ALA A 139 -7.10 -10.53 -2.66
N MET A 140 -7.56 -11.65 -3.23
CA MET A 140 -8.63 -11.63 -4.24
C MET A 140 -9.98 -11.23 -3.63
N ASP A 141 -10.26 -11.59 -2.38
CA ASP A 141 -11.46 -11.13 -1.65
C ASP A 141 -11.41 -9.62 -1.41
N THR A 142 -10.25 -9.07 -1.02
CA THR A 142 -10.03 -7.61 -0.94
C THR A 142 -10.26 -6.95 -2.30
N LEU A 143 -9.68 -7.50 -3.36
CA LEU A 143 -9.78 -6.96 -4.71
C LEU A 143 -11.20 -7.06 -5.27
N LYS A 144 -11.97 -8.10 -4.91
CA LYS A 144 -13.37 -8.25 -5.28
C LYS A 144 -14.19 -7.05 -4.80
N TRP A 145 -14.10 -6.68 -3.52
CA TRP A 145 -14.79 -5.51 -2.99
C TRP A 145 -14.34 -4.22 -3.64
N TYR A 146 -13.03 -4.12 -3.92
CA TYR A 146 -12.48 -2.96 -4.59
C TYR A 146 -12.98 -2.81 -6.04
N VAL A 147 -13.10 -3.92 -6.77
CA VAL A 147 -13.71 -3.99 -8.11
C VAL A 147 -15.20 -3.67 -8.05
N LEU A 148 -15.96 -4.23 -7.11
CA LEU A 148 -17.39 -3.94 -6.97
C LEU A 148 -17.63 -2.44 -6.74
N CYS A 149 -16.87 -1.81 -5.84
CA CYS A 149 -16.95 -0.37 -5.63
C CYS A 149 -16.52 0.41 -6.88
N ALA A 150 -15.53 -0.06 -7.62
CA ALA A 150 -15.15 0.54 -8.89
C ALA A 150 -16.23 0.39 -9.97
N LEU A 151 -17.13 -0.58 -9.89
CA LEU A 151 -18.26 -0.75 -10.82
C LEU A 151 -19.50 0.06 -10.40
N GLU A 152 -19.56 0.52 -9.15
CA GLU A 152 -20.60 1.42 -8.64
C GLU A 152 -20.09 2.87 -8.56
N LYS A 153 -20.68 3.76 -9.35
CA LYS A 153 -20.19 5.15 -9.49
C LYS A 153 -20.22 5.88 -8.15
N GLU A 154 -21.33 5.77 -7.42
CA GLU A 154 -21.51 6.49 -6.18
C GLU A 154 -20.70 5.89 -5.02
N CYS A 155 -20.21 4.64 -5.15
CA CYS A 155 -19.27 4.06 -4.20
C CYS A 155 -17.87 4.69 -4.36
N MET A 156 -17.34 4.69 -5.59
CA MET A 156 -15.98 5.18 -5.88
C MET A 156 -15.86 6.71 -5.93
N ALA A 157 -16.94 7.38 -6.33
CA ALA A 157 -16.99 8.82 -6.50
C ALA A 157 -18.38 9.36 -6.13
N PRO A 158 -18.78 9.33 -4.84
CA PRO A 158 -20.06 9.88 -4.40
C PRO A 158 -20.27 11.32 -4.87
N LYS A 159 -21.53 11.75 -4.98
CA LYS A 159 -21.87 13.17 -5.23
C LYS A 159 -21.07 14.12 -4.34
N ASN A 160 -20.65 15.24 -4.92
CA ASN A 160 -19.81 16.28 -4.29
C ASN A 160 -18.39 15.82 -3.90
N SER A 161 -17.90 14.70 -4.44
CA SER A 161 -16.49 14.31 -4.29
C SER A 161 -15.54 15.37 -4.87
N SER A 162 -14.55 15.75 -4.06
CA SER A 162 -13.50 16.71 -4.43
C SER A 162 -12.13 16.11 -4.12
N ILE A 163 -11.19 16.17 -5.07
CA ILE A 163 -9.83 15.66 -4.83
C ILE A 163 -9.00 16.56 -3.88
N LYS A 164 -9.36 17.85 -3.80
CA LYS A 164 -8.61 18.85 -3.04
C LYS A 164 -9.04 18.79 -1.57
N CYS A 165 -8.19 18.20 -0.75
CA CYS A 165 -8.36 18.19 0.70
C CYS A 165 -7.86 19.49 1.32
N LYS A 166 -8.65 20.04 2.24
CA LYS A 166 -8.24 21.15 3.11
C LYS A 166 -8.33 20.66 4.54
N PHE A 167 -7.17 20.41 5.13
CA PHE A 167 -7.09 20.02 6.52
C PHE A 167 -6.83 21.25 7.39
N GLY A 168 -7.47 21.28 8.57
CA GLY A 168 -7.10 22.21 9.63
C GLY A 168 -5.87 21.71 10.39
N LYS A 169 -5.78 22.07 11.68
CA LYS A 169 -4.76 21.49 12.58
C LYS A 169 -4.99 19.98 12.80
N ASP A 170 -6.25 19.55 12.76
CA ASP A 170 -6.63 18.15 12.88
C ASP A 170 -6.79 17.53 11.50
N MET A 171 -5.93 16.55 11.19
CA MET A 171 -5.92 15.83 9.91
C MET A 171 -6.64 14.47 9.98
N TYR A 172 -7.22 14.14 11.13
CA TYR A 172 -7.73 12.80 11.45
C TYR A 172 -9.22 12.84 11.80
N HIS A 173 -9.65 13.79 12.64
CA HIS A 173 -11.02 13.92 13.11
C HIS A 173 -11.83 14.97 12.34
N ALA A 174 -11.18 15.74 11.47
CA ALA A 174 -11.87 16.73 10.66
C ALA A 174 -12.91 16.07 9.74
N GLU A 175 -14.09 16.68 9.68
CA GLU A 175 -15.14 16.28 8.75
C GLU A 175 -14.61 16.27 7.30
N PRO A 176 -14.91 15.22 6.52
CA PRO A 176 -14.37 15.05 5.19
C PRO A 176 -14.87 16.15 4.24
N THR A 177 -13.95 17.00 3.80
CA THR A 177 -14.19 18.03 2.77
C THR A 177 -13.75 17.58 1.37
N CYS A 178 -13.18 16.38 1.27
CA CYS A 178 -12.63 15.81 0.06
C CYS A 178 -12.87 14.29 0.01
N HIS A 179 -12.54 13.70 -1.14
CA HIS A 179 -12.53 12.28 -1.38
C HIS A 179 -11.27 11.89 -2.13
N ARG A 180 -10.55 10.87 -1.64
CA ARG A 180 -9.33 10.35 -2.29
C ARG A 180 -9.61 9.13 -3.16
N PHE A 181 -10.87 8.92 -3.56
CA PHE A 181 -11.30 7.91 -4.54
C PHE A 181 -10.72 6.53 -4.23
N ASP A 182 -9.99 5.95 -5.18
CA ASP A 182 -9.36 4.64 -5.11
C ASP A 182 -8.52 4.45 -3.84
N GLN A 183 -7.85 5.51 -3.38
CA GLN A 183 -7.11 5.53 -2.11
C GLN A 183 -8.02 5.38 -0.89
N SER A 184 -9.11 6.14 -0.81
CA SER A 184 -10.08 6.02 0.29
C SER A 184 -10.69 4.61 0.33
N ILE A 185 -11.10 4.11 -0.83
CA ILE A 185 -11.79 2.81 -0.94
C ILE A 185 -10.90 1.67 -0.46
N ILE A 186 -9.67 1.55 -0.95
CA ILE A 186 -8.82 0.42 -0.56
C ILE A 186 -8.42 0.49 0.91
N ASN A 187 -8.19 1.68 1.45
CA ASN A 187 -7.87 1.85 2.88
C ASN A 187 -9.06 1.47 3.77
N LEU A 188 -10.29 1.81 3.35
CA LEU A 188 -11.50 1.44 4.07
C LEU A 188 -11.69 -0.09 4.09
N ILE A 189 -11.56 -0.75 2.92
CA ILE A 189 -11.65 -2.21 2.80
C ILE A 189 -10.61 -2.91 3.70
N LEU A 190 -9.34 -2.50 3.61
CA LEU A 190 -8.25 -3.10 4.39
C LEU A 190 -8.41 -2.82 5.89
N THR A 191 -8.83 -1.62 6.26
CA THR A 191 -9.06 -1.25 7.67
C THR A 191 -10.17 -2.08 8.30
N ASN A 192 -11.30 -2.23 7.62
CA ASN A 192 -12.38 -3.08 8.09
C ASN A 192 -11.92 -4.53 8.25
N LYS A 193 -11.21 -5.05 7.23
CA LYS A 193 -10.69 -6.42 7.22
C LYS A 193 -9.71 -6.70 8.35
N TYR A 194 -8.82 -5.76 8.66
CA TYR A 194 -7.76 -5.93 9.66
C TYR A 194 -8.07 -5.23 10.98
N ASN A 195 -9.35 -5.03 11.29
CA ASN A 195 -9.82 -4.46 12.55
C ASN A 195 -9.04 -3.18 12.93
N PHE A 196 -8.91 -2.25 11.98
CA PHE A 196 -8.29 -0.93 12.17
C PHE A 196 -6.79 -0.97 12.51
N THR A 197 -6.12 -2.11 12.28
CA THR A 197 -4.70 -2.28 12.55
C THR A 197 -3.88 -2.17 11.26
N THR A 198 -3.36 -0.97 10.98
CA THR A 198 -2.62 -0.62 9.75
C THR A 198 -1.36 -1.46 9.53
N SER A 199 -0.74 -1.96 10.59
CA SER A 199 0.50 -2.74 10.50
C SER A 199 0.34 -4.05 9.74
N TYR A 200 -0.87 -4.59 9.58
CA TYR A 200 -1.11 -5.78 8.77
C TYR A 200 -0.97 -5.50 7.27
N TYR A 201 -1.39 -4.34 6.78
CA TYR A 201 -1.42 -4.04 5.34
C TYR A 201 -0.50 -2.91 4.90
N PHE A 202 0.31 -2.35 5.81
CA PHE A 202 1.40 -1.43 5.51
C PHE A 202 2.75 -2.16 5.57
N SER A 203 3.57 -2.07 4.52
CA SER A 203 4.92 -2.66 4.52
C SER A 203 5.82 -2.07 5.60
N GLN A 204 5.65 -0.78 5.94
CA GLN A 204 6.48 0.01 6.85
C GLN A 204 7.98 0.07 6.47
N TYR A 205 8.36 -0.51 5.33
CA TYR A 205 9.69 -0.46 4.75
C TYR A 205 9.68 0.53 3.59
N THR A 206 10.00 1.80 3.88
CA THR A 206 9.85 2.91 2.91
C THR A 206 11.18 3.40 2.35
N SER A 207 12.31 2.88 2.81
CA SER A 207 13.65 3.35 2.42
C SER A 207 14.14 2.86 1.05
N ALA A 208 13.40 1.97 0.39
CA ALA A 208 13.80 1.41 -0.91
C ALA A 208 13.24 2.19 -2.11
N PHE A 209 12.36 3.17 -1.89
CA PHE A 209 11.68 3.90 -2.95
C PHE A 209 11.44 5.36 -2.57
N ALA A 210 11.08 6.18 -3.56
CA ALA A 210 10.60 7.54 -3.39
C ALA A 210 9.40 7.82 -4.30
N VAL A 211 8.61 8.82 -3.92
CA VAL A 211 7.51 9.34 -4.76
C VAL A 211 7.94 10.67 -5.35
N ARG A 212 8.12 10.74 -6.67
CA ARG A 212 8.49 11.95 -7.42
C ARG A 212 7.34 12.33 -8.34
N ARG A 213 6.50 13.26 -7.87
CA ARG A 213 5.44 13.89 -8.67
C ARG A 213 6.07 15.06 -9.41
N SER A 214 5.72 15.25 -10.70
CA SER A 214 6.28 16.28 -11.61
C SER A 214 7.58 15.90 -12.35
N ALA A 215 7.63 14.73 -12.99
CA ALA A 215 8.61 14.53 -14.05
C ALA A 215 8.25 15.44 -15.24
N THR A 216 9.12 16.40 -15.56
CA THR A 216 8.98 17.29 -16.72
C THR A 216 9.51 16.66 -18.01
N GLU A 217 10.30 15.60 -17.90
CA GLU A 217 10.81 14.85 -19.03
C GLU A 217 9.70 13.99 -19.65
N LYS A 218 9.41 14.26 -20.93
CA LYS A 218 8.60 13.36 -21.75
C LYS A 218 9.43 12.11 -22.01
N ILE A 219 8.95 10.96 -21.56
CA ILE A 219 9.54 9.67 -21.93
C ILE A 219 9.17 9.42 -23.38
N ASP A 220 10.18 9.25 -24.23
CA ASP A 220 9.97 8.80 -25.61
C ASP A 220 9.56 7.32 -25.60
N LEU A 221 8.30 7.07 -25.94
CA LEU A 221 7.71 5.74 -25.93
C LEU A 221 7.98 4.96 -27.23
N THR A 222 8.65 5.57 -28.22
CA THR A 222 8.86 4.96 -29.54
C THR A 222 9.72 3.70 -29.51
N ASN A 223 10.57 3.53 -28.49
CA ASN A 223 11.50 2.39 -28.36
C ASN A 223 11.19 1.44 -27.19
N LEU A 224 9.96 1.46 -26.64
CA LEU A 224 9.59 0.58 -25.51
C LEU A 224 9.73 -0.92 -25.79
N THR A 225 9.84 -1.34 -27.06
CA THR A 225 10.03 -2.74 -27.45
C THR A 225 11.48 -3.23 -27.33
N ASN A 226 12.45 -2.32 -27.15
CA ASN A 226 13.88 -2.68 -27.01
C ASN A 226 14.29 -2.85 -25.54
N CYS A 227 13.47 -3.53 -24.74
CA CYS A 227 13.98 -4.10 -23.49
C CYS A 227 14.84 -5.31 -23.86
N GLU A 228 16.16 -5.11 -23.93
CA GLU A 228 17.13 -6.21 -23.98
C GLU A 228 16.82 -7.20 -22.84
N ARG A 229 16.61 -8.47 -23.21
CA ARG A 229 16.32 -9.57 -22.28
C ARG A 229 17.60 -10.07 -21.61
#